data_AF-A0A350ERY1-F1
#
_entry.id   AF-A0A350ERY1-F1
#
_cell.length_a   1.000
_cell.length_b   1.000
_cell.length_c   1.000
_cell.angle_alpha   90.00
_cell.angle_beta   90.00
_cell.angle_gamma   90.00
#
_symmetry.space_group_name_H-M   'P 1'
#
loop_
_entity.id
_entity.type
_entity.pdbx_description
1 polymer ?
#
loop_
_entity_poly.entity_id
_entity_poly.type
_entity_poly.pdbx_seq_one_letter_code
_entity_poly.pdbx_strand_id
1 'polypeptide(L)'
;MNCQSHLLRGQHPGVVNRRWFLQQCGVGLGSIALGSLLRQSGFAAPTAVNPLSPRGPHFTPKAKNVIFLFMAGAPSHLELFDNKPELAKWDGKLPPKELLEGYRSAFINPESKLLGPKFKFA
;
A
#
# COMPACT_ATOMS: atom_id res chain seq x y z
N MET A 1 -15.48 24.84 -28.94
CA MET A 1 -15.24 26.15 -28.31
C MET A 1 -15.05 25.91 -26.82
N ASN A 2 -13.90 26.29 -26.26
CA ASN A 2 -13.55 25.93 -24.88
C ASN A 2 -14.30 26.85 -23.89
N CYS A 3 -15.03 26.27 -22.95
CA CYS A 3 -16.01 26.93 -22.07
C CYS A 3 -15.39 27.92 -21.07
N GLN A 4 -14.07 27.97 -20.99
CA GLN A 4 -13.30 28.72 -19.97
C GLN A 4 -12.71 30.04 -20.49
N SER A 5 -13.05 30.47 -21.70
CA SER A 5 -12.53 31.71 -22.31
C SER A 5 -12.83 32.98 -21.50
N HIS A 6 -13.90 32.98 -20.70
CA HIS A 6 -14.25 34.11 -19.83
C HIS A 6 -13.29 34.28 -18.64
N LEU A 7 -12.67 33.19 -18.15
CA LEU A 7 -11.74 33.22 -17.00
C LEU A 7 -10.39 33.90 -17.32
N LEU A 8 -10.06 33.99 -18.61
CA LEU A 8 -8.77 34.50 -19.10
C LEU A 8 -8.89 35.91 -19.72
N ARG A 9 -10.07 36.53 -19.59
CA ARG A 9 -10.35 37.86 -20.15
C ARG A 9 -9.58 38.93 -19.37
N GLY A 10 -8.72 39.68 -20.05
CA GLY A 10 -7.87 40.73 -19.44
C GLY A 10 -6.46 40.27 -19.05
N GLN A 11 -6.14 38.99 -19.21
CA GLN A 11 -4.79 38.47 -18.99
C GLN A 11 -3.91 38.72 -20.22
N HIS A 12 -2.63 39.06 -20.01
CA HIS A 12 -1.70 39.32 -21.11
C HIS A 12 -1.50 38.04 -21.96
N PRO A 13 -1.60 38.08 -23.30
CA PRO A 13 -1.53 36.89 -24.16
C PRO A 13 -0.27 36.03 -23.98
N GLY A 14 0.84 36.64 -23.57
CA GLY A 14 2.07 35.92 -23.22
C GLY A 14 1.87 34.97 -22.03
N VAL A 15 1.08 35.35 -21.03
CA VAL A 15 0.89 34.57 -19.80
C VAL A 15 -0.08 33.39 -19.99
N VAL A 16 -1.00 33.51 -20.95
CA VAL A 16 -2.10 32.54 -21.16
C VAL A 16 -1.80 31.54 -22.27
N ASN A 17 -0.99 31.92 -23.26
CA ASN A 17 -0.80 31.09 -24.45
C ASN A 17 0.20 29.96 -24.18
N ARG A 18 -0.28 28.71 -24.31
CA ARG A 18 0.55 27.49 -24.23
C ARG A 18 1.79 27.56 -25.13
N ARG A 19 1.68 28.17 -26.31
CA ARG A 19 2.81 28.31 -27.25
C ARG A 19 3.89 29.23 -26.68
N TRP A 20 3.51 30.32 -26.02
CA TRP A 20 4.47 31.24 -25.39
C TRP A 20 5.09 30.61 -24.14
N PHE A 21 4.29 29.94 -23.32
CA PHE A 21 4.78 29.13 -22.19
C PHE A 21 5.82 28.10 -22.63
N LEU A 22 5.51 27.28 -23.65
CA LEU A 22 6.45 26.27 -24.17
C LEU A 22 7.71 26.91 -24.80
N GLN A 23 7.57 28.06 -25.46
CA GLN A 23 8.69 28.80 -26.04
C GLN A 23 9.64 29.34 -24.96
N GLN A 24 9.11 29.87 -23.84
CA GLN A 24 9.92 30.42 -22.76
C GLN A 24 10.46 29.35 -21.81
N CYS A 25 9.69 28.28 -21.54
CA CYS A 25 10.07 27.21 -20.63
C CYS A 25 11.05 26.19 -21.24
N GLY A 26 11.25 26.19 -22.57
CA GLY A 26 12.19 25.28 -23.23
C GLY A 26 13.63 25.40 -22.71
N VAL A 27 14.07 26.63 -22.40
CA VAL A 27 15.41 26.88 -21.82
C VAL A 27 15.51 26.32 -20.39
N GLY A 28 14.44 26.42 -19.60
CA GLY A 28 14.39 25.87 -18.24
C GLY A 28 14.40 24.35 -18.20
N LEU A 29 13.70 23.68 -19.12
CA LEU A 29 13.77 22.22 -19.24
C LEU A 29 15.16 21.76 -19.69
N GLY A 30 15.78 22.49 -20.63
CA GLY A 30 17.14 22.22 -21.08
C GLY A 30 18.18 22.37 -19.97
N SER A 31 18.06 23.37 -19.10
CA SER A 31 18.99 23.55 -17.97
C SER A 31 18.85 22.46 -16.90
N ILE A 32 17.64 21.97 -16.65
CA ILE A 32 17.40 20.81 -15.77
C ILE A 32 18.04 19.54 -16.37
N ALA A 33 17.83 19.29 -17.66
CA ALA A 33 18.42 18.14 -18.35
C ALA A 33 19.97 18.21 -18.34
N LEU A 34 20.53 19.38 -18.65
CA LEU A 34 21.97 19.62 -18.61
C LEU A 34 22.54 19.42 -17.19
N GLY A 35 21.87 19.95 -16.16
CA GLY A 35 22.26 19.73 -14.77
C GLY A 35 22.25 18.25 -14.38
N SER A 36 21.27 17.48 -14.86
CA SER A 36 21.22 16.02 -14.66
C SER A 36 22.38 15.29 -15.35
N LEU A 37 22.69 15.66 -16.60
CA LEU A 37 23.80 15.06 -17.36
C LEU A 37 25.16 15.41 -16.74
N LEU A 38 25.39 16.67 -16.36
CA LEU A 38 26.62 17.10 -15.68
C LEU A 38 26.81 16.40 -14.34
N ARG A 39 25.72 16.13 -13.60
CA ARG A 39 25.74 15.35 -12.36
C ARG A 39 26.11 13.88 -12.61
N GLN A 40 25.62 13.28 -13.70
CA GLN A 40 25.94 11.91 -14.07
C GLN A 40 27.39 11.76 -14.58
N SER A 41 27.88 12.73 -15.35
CA SER A 41 29.23 12.75 -15.92
C SER A 41 30.31 13.22 -14.95
N GLY A 42 29.96 13.58 -13.71
CA GLY A 42 30.92 14.00 -12.67
C GLY A 42 31.46 15.43 -12.82
N PHE A 43 30.90 16.24 -13.73
CA PHE A 43 31.29 17.64 -13.94
C PHE A 43 30.50 18.62 -13.05
N ALA A 44 29.46 18.18 -12.35
CA ALA A 44 28.73 18.99 -11.39
C ALA A 44 29.48 19.08 -10.05
N ALA A 45 29.34 20.21 -9.36
CA ALA A 45 29.83 20.37 -7.99
C ALA A 45 29.29 19.23 -7.09
N PRO A 46 30.12 18.65 -6.21
CA PRO A 46 29.67 17.59 -5.33
C PRO A 46 28.49 18.09 -4.49
N THR A 47 27.41 17.31 -4.46
CA THR A 47 26.28 17.62 -3.57
C THR A 47 26.80 17.66 -2.13
N ALA A 48 26.57 18.78 -1.44
CA ALA A 48 26.90 18.90 -0.03
C ALA A 48 26.35 17.70 0.74
N VAL A 49 27.20 17.09 1.57
CA VAL A 49 26.82 15.93 2.38
C VAL A 49 25.63 16.33 3.24
N ASN A 50 24.45 15.81 2.94
CA ASN A 50 23.26 16.08 3.74
C ASN A 50 23.37 15.24 5.02
N PRO A 51 23.58 15.85 6.20
CA PRO A 51 23.76 15.11 7.45
C PRO A 51 22.50 14.33 7.87
N LEU A 52 21.34 14.64 7.27
CA LEU A 52 20.06 13.98 7.50
C LEU A 52 19.71 12.96 6.41
N SER A 53 20.62 12.66 5.46
CA SER A 53 20.35 11.63 4.47
C SER A 53 20.18 10.27 5.16
N PRO A 54 19.18 9.45 4.78
CA PRO A 54 19.03 8.09 5.29
C PRO A 54 20.33 7.32 5.12
N ARG A 55 20.85 6.75 6.22
CA ARG A 55 22.03 5.89 6.16
C ARG A 55 21.65 4.57 5.51
N GLY A 56 22.51 4.08 4.63
CA GLY A 56 22.39 2.71 4.14
C GLY A 56 22.46 1.72 5.32
N PRO A 57 21.77 0.58 5.25
CA PRO A 57 21.92 -0.48 6.24
C PRO A 57 23.37 -0.99 6.25
N HIS A 58 23.84 -1.46 7.41
CA HIS A 58 25.19 -2.01 7.56
C HIS A 58 25.44 -3.25 6.68
N PHE A 59 24.36 -3.96 6.31
CA PHE A 59 24.40 -5.14 5.46
C PHE A 59 23.40 -5.03 4.33
N THR A 60 23.69 -5.69 3.19
CA THR A 60 22.76 -5.80 2.07
C THR A 60 21.51 -6.56 2.53
N PRO A 61 20.32 -5.94 2.52
CA PRO A 61 19.10 -6.63 2.93
C PRO A 61 18.81 -7.81 2.00
N LYS A 62 18.54 -8.98 2.58
CA LYS A 62 18.12 -10.18 1.85
C LYS A 62 16.84 -10.74 2.48
N ALA A 63 15.73 -10.64 1.76
CA ALA A 63 14.51 -11.36 2.13
C ALA A 63 14.55 -12.76 1.49
N LYS A 64 14.36 -13.81 2.31
CA LYS A 64 14.29 -15.20 1.81
C LYS A 64 12.87 -15.58 1.40
N ASN A 65 11.87 -15.17 2.18
CA ASN A 65 10.47 -15.49 1.96
C ASN A 65 9.61 -14.25 2.21
N VAL A 66 8.54 -14.11 1.45
CA VAL A 66 7.47 -13.12 1.69
C VAL A 66 6.20 -13.90 1.96
N ILE A 67 5.72 -13.87 3.21
CA ILE A 67 4.49 -14.54 3.63
C ILE A 67 3.36 -13.51 3.60
N PHE A 68 2.42 -13.66 2.67
CA PHE A 68 1.23 -12.82 2.56
C PHE A 68 -0.01 -13.62 2.96
N LEU A 69 -0.66 -13.23 4.05
CA LEU A 69 -1.89 -13.84 4.54
C LEU A 69 -3.07 -12.94 4.16
N PHE A 70 -3.88 -13.37 3.19
CA PHE A 70 -5.12 -12.68 2.87
C PHE A 70 -6.23 -13.16 3.81
N MET A 71 -6.52 -12.35 4.82
CA MET A 71 -7.63 -12.58 5.76
C MET A 71 -8.72 -11.55 5.45
N ALA A 72 -9.85 -12.00 4.91
CA ALA A 72 -10.98 -11.13 4.63
C ALA A 72 -11.46 -10.47 5.92
N GLY A 73 -11.22 -9.16 6.07
CA GLY A 73 -11.61 -8.39 7.26
C GLY A 73 -10.61 -8.37 8.41
N ALA A 74 -9.35 -8.78 8.20
CA ALA A 74 -8.29 -8.92 9.22
C ALA A 74 -8.47 -10.15 10.13
N PRO A 75 -7.40 -10.64 10.79
CA PRO A 75 -7.57 -11.66 11.81
C PRO A 75 -8.47 -11.14 12.93
N SER A 76 -9.55 -11.85 13.22
CA SER A 76 -10.41 -11.52 14.35
C SER A 76 -9.59 -11.56 15.63
N HIS A 77 -9.67 -10.49 16.44
CA HIS A 77 -8.99 -10.42 17.73
C HIS A 77 -9.45 -11.55 18.66
N LEU A 78 -10.69 -12.02 18.50
CA LEU A 78 -11.29 -13.14 19.24
C LEU A 78 -10.70 -14.50 18.84
N GLU A 79 -10.06 -14.60 17.68
CA GLU A 79 -9.56 -15.86 17.12
C GLU A 79 -8.05 -16.04 17.29
N LEU A 80 -7.30 -14.99 17.60
CA LEU A 80 -5.83 -15.03 17.58
C LEU A 80 -5.19 -15.55 18.87
N PHE A 81 -5.66 -15.09 20.03
CA PHE A 81 -4.93 -15.25 21.30
C PHE A 81 -5.79 -15.83 22.43
N ASP A 82 -6.96 -16.36 22.11
CA ASP A 82 -7.85 -16.95 23.12
C ASP A 82 -7.69 -18.47 23.18
N ASN A 83 -7.59 -19.01 24.39
CA ASN A 83 -7.54 -20.44 24.60
C ASN A 83 -8.96 -21.00 24.59
N LYS A 84 -9.25 -21.91 23.66
CA LYS A 84 -10.58 -22.49 23.45
C LYS A 84 -10.61 -23.97 23.84
N PRO A 85 -10.59 -24.31 25.15
CA PRO A 85 -10.57 -25.70 25.62
C PRO A 85 -11.85 -26.44 25.26
N GLU A 86 -12.99 -25.75 25.18
CA GLU A 86 -14.24 -26.36 24.75
C GLU A 86 -14.20 -26.75 23.28
N LEU A 87 -13.73 -25.86 22.40
CA LEU A 87 -13.58 -26.15 20.97
C LEU A 87 -12.67 -27.36 20.73
N ALA A 88 -11.62 -27.52 21.54
CA ALA A 88 -10.77 -28.72 21.52
C ALA A 88 -11.53 -30.00 21.92
N LYS A 89 -12.43 -29.95 22.92
CA LYS A 89 -13.26 -31.10 23.33
C LYS A 89 -14.28 -31.53 22.27
N TRP A 90 -14.68 -30.59 21.41
CA TRP A 90 -15.68 -30.79 20.36
C TRP A 90 -15.07 -30.97 18.96
N ASP A 91 -13.74 -31.06 18.83
CA ASP A 91 -13.06 -31.26 17.53
C ASP A 91 -13.61 -32.51 16.81
N GLY A 92 -13.99 -32.33 15.55
CA GLY A 92 -14.55 -33.39 14.70
C GLY A 92 -16.00 -33.78 14.98
N LYS A 93 -16.67 -33.16 15.95
CA LYS A 93 -18.11 -33.39 16.24
C LYS A 93 -18.98 -32.37 15.50
N LEU A 94 -20.23 -32.74 15.26
CA LEU A 94 -21.23 -31.80 14.75
C LEU A 94 -21.62 -30.79 15.84
N PRO A 95 -21.94 -29.54 15.47
CA PRO A 95 -22.46 -28.55 16.40
C PRO A 95 -23.77 -29.04 17.05
N PRO A 96 -24.02 -28.73 18.33
CA PRO A 96 -25.31 -28.97 18.95
C PRO A 96 -26.43 -28.26 18.18
N LYS A 97 -27.61 -28.90 18.08
CA LYS A 97 -28.74 -28.35 17.32
C LYS A 97 -29.20 -26.99 17.83
N GLU A 98 -29.12 -26.77 19.15
CA GLU A 98 -29.43 -25.50 19.81
C GLU A 98 -28.54 -24.35 19.29
N LEU A 99 -27.29 -24.62 18.91
CA LEU A 99 -26.37 -23.62 18.38
C LEU A 99 -26.72 -23.23 16.93
N LEU A 100 -27.35 -24.15 16.19
CA LEU A 100 -27.72 -23.95 14.80
C LEU A 100 -29.11 -23.33 14.64
N GLU A 101 -29.90 -23.28 15.72
CA GLU A 101 -31.25 -22.72 15.70
C GLU A 101 -31.20 -21.23 15.36
N GLY A 102 -31.78 -20.86 14.21
CA GLY A 102 -31.75 -19.48 13.70
C GLY A 102 -30.42 -19.03 13.09
N TYR A 103 -29.40 -19.89 13.04
CA TYR A 103 -28.10 -19.55 12.45
C TYR A 103 -28.15 -19.55 10.92
N ARG A 104 -28.03 -18.37 10.32
CA ARG A 104 -27.96 -18.20 8.86
C ARG A 104 -26.50 -18.03 8.41
N SER A 105 -25.90 -19.09 7.88
CA SER A 105 -24.57 -19.04 7.29
C SER A 105 -24.61 -18.49 5.86
N ALA A 106 -23.64 -17.64 5.50
CA ALA A 106 -23.51 -17.12 4.14
C ALA A 106 -22.77 -18.09 3.19
N PHE A 107 -21.82 -18.86 3.72
CA PHE A 107 -20.90 -19.69 2.91
C PHE A 107 -20.59 -21.07 3.50
N ILE A 108 -21.02 -21.37 4.72
CA ILE A 108 -20.62 -22.58 5.47
C ILE A 108 -21.82 -23.52 5.57
N ASN A 109 -21.62 -24.83 5.34
CA ASN A 109 -22.66 -25.82 5.62
C ASN A 109 -22.92 -25.90 7.14
N PRO A 110 -24.17 -25.67 7.62
CA PRO A 110 -24.52 -25.79 9.04
C PRO A 110 -24.18 -27.16 9.65
N GLU A 111 -24.17 -28.22 8.83
CA GLU A 111 -23.81 -29.59 9.26
C GLU A 111 -22.31 -29.90 9.10
N SER A 112 -21.46 -28.87 9.10
CA SER A 112 -20.01 -29.05 9.10
C SER A 112 -19.48 -29.37 10.51
N LYS A 113 -18.44 -30.22 10.59
CA LYS A 113 -17.80 -30.58 11.86
C LYS A 113 -17.04 -29.39 12.44
N LEU A 114 -17.09 -29.24 13.77
CA LEU A 114 -16.29 -28.26 14.49
C LEU A 114 -14.80 -28.57 14.34
N LEU A 115 -13.99 -27.52 14.16
CA LEU A 115 -12.54 -27.62 14.03
C LEU A 115 -11.86 -27.08 15.29
N GLY A 116 -11.23 -27.98 16.04
CA GLY A 116 -10.40 -27.65 17.19
C GLY A 116 -9.05 -27.04 16.82
N PRO A 117 -8.36 -26.42 17.78
CA PRO A 117 -7.00 -25.90 17.60
C PRO A 117 -6.05 -27.00 17.11
N LYS A 118 -5.25 -26.70 16.08
CA LYS A 118 -4.26 -27.65 15.54
C LYS A 118 -2.90 -27.59 16.20
N PHE A 119 -2.66 -26.53 16.98
CA PHE A 119 -1.44 -26.34 17.75
C PHE A 119 -1.79 -26.18 19.23
N LYS A 120 -0.88 -26.60 20.12
CA LYS A 120 -1.04 -26.38 21.56
C LYS A 120 -0.99 -24.89 21.84
N PHE A 121 -1.90 -24.43 22.70
CA PHE A 121 -1.81 -23.09 23.27
C PHE A 121 -0.58 -23.03 24.19
N ALA A 122 0.20 -21.95 24.10
CA ALA A 122 1.45 -21.77 24.82
C ALA A 122 1.24 -21.28 26.26
#